data_AF-A0A845DLF8-F1
#
_entry.id   AF-A0A845DLF8-F1
#
_cell.length_a   1.000
_cell.length_b   1.000
_cell.length_c   1.000
_cell.angle_alpha   90.00
_cell.angle_beta   90.00
_cell.angle_gamma   90.00
#
_symmetry.space_group_name_H-M   'P 1'
#
loop_
_entity.id
_entity.type
_entity.pdbx_description
1 polymer ?
#
loop_
_entity_poly.entity_id
_entity_poly.type
_entity_poly.pdbx_seq_one_letter_code
_entity_poly.pdbx_strand_id
1 'polypeptide(L)'
;MSEKQQLYAHTGLMAAFSLFLFLSFVTAEADSAQRVMITISEVIGCSAVAGAAISLYYIKSSQRMLILAILAFLAPWLVYGIGYEAGWNGDTSYVWVWFIGLYLLLAGSFIVLRMSYKKTEEIFKLVPVFLMFVNAILTAYLIFIHIWWNLPFV
;
A
#
# COMPACT_ATOMS: atom_id res chain seq x y z
N MET A 1 -6.43 5.17 25.71
CA MET A 1 -7.01 5.27 24.35
C MET A 1 -7.85 4.03 24.13
N SER A 2 -9.12 4.14 23.75
CA SER A 2 -9.97 2.96 23.53
C SER A 2 -9.61 2.25 22.22
N GLU A 3 -9.88 0.94 22.12
CA GLU A 3 -9.65 0.16 20.88
C GLU A 3 -10.34 0.80 19.67
N LYS A 4 -11.55 1.35 19.85
CA LYS A 4 -12.25 2.11 18.80
C LYS A 4 -11.48 3.35 18.35
N GLN A 5 -10.89 4.11 19.27
CA GLN A 5 -10.10 5.30 18.92
C GLN A 5 -8.82 4.92 18.15
N GLN A 6 -8.16 3.82 18.54
CA GLN A 6 -7.01 3.31 17.79
C GLN A 6 -7.40 2.87 16.38
N LEU A 7 -8.53 2.17 16.25
CA LEU A 7 -9.04 1.74 14.95
C LEU A 7 -9.35 2.91 13.99
N TYR A 8 -10.02 3.96 14.49
CA TYR A 8 -10.30 5.15 13.70
C TYR A 8 -9.01 5.89 13.32
N ALA A 9 -8.04 5.98 14.22
CA ALA A 9 -6.75 6.59 13.91
C ALA A 9 -6.02 5.81 12.79
N HIS A 10 -5.98 4.48 12.85
CA HIS A 10 -5.40 3.66 11.77
C HIS A 10 -6.15 3.84 10.45
N THR A 11 -7.48 3.84 10.50
CA THR A 11 -8.30 4.02 9.30
C THR A 11 -8.06 5.40 8.66
N GLY A 12 -8.01 6.46 9.47
CA GLY A 12 -7.72 7.81 9.02
C GLY A 12 -6.32 7.95 8.42
N LEU A 13 -5.30 7.39 9.07
CA LEU A 13 -3.93 7.35 8.54
C LEU A 13 -3.88 6.64 7.19
N MET A 14 -4.58 5.52 7.03
CA MET A 14 -4.60 4.79 5.75
C MET A 14 -5.35 5.51 4.63
N ALA A 15 -6.47 6.15 4.96
CA ALA A 15 -7.19 6.99 4.02
C ALA A 15 -6.32 8.17 3.56
N ALA A 16 -5.64 8.83 4.50
CA ALA A 16 -4.72 9.92 4.19
C ALA A 16 -3.54 9.43 3.33
N PHE A 17 -2.89 8.33 3.71
CA PHE A 17 -1.80 7.72 2.94
C PHE A 17 -2.21 7.48 1.49
N SER A 18 -3.35 6.82 1.29
CA SER A 18 -3.85 6.48 -0.04
C SER A 18 -4.18 7.72 -0.87
N LEU A 19 -4.74 8.76 -0.25
CA LEU A 19 -5.08 10.01 -0.92
C LEU A 19 -3.82 10.79 -1.34
N PHE A 20 -2.86 10.95 -0.44
CA PHE A 20 -1.60 11.65 -0.75
C PHE A 20 -0.76 10.90 -1.79
N LEU A 21 -0.81 9.57 -1.75
CA LEU A 21 -0.15 8.74 -2.74
C LEU A 21 -0.84 8.81 -4.11
N PHE A 22 -2.17 8.85 -4.14
CA PHE A 22 -2.88 9.11 -5.40
C PHE A 22 -2.54 10.51 -5.95
N LEU A 23 -2.50 11.52 -5.08
CA LEU A 23 -2.12 12.87 -5.46
C LEU A 23 -0.69 12.93 -5.99
N SER A 24 0.27 12.18 -5.42
CA SER A 24 1.65 12.17 -5.92
C SER A 24 1.74 11.69 -7.37
N PHE A 25 0.93 10.69 -7.75
CA PHE A 25 0.83 10.25 -9.14
C PHE A 25 0.19 11.29 -10.05
N VAL A 26 -0.87 11.97 -9.60
CA VAL A 26 -1.55 13.00 -10.40
C VAL A 26 -0.67 14.25 -10.57
N THR A 27 0.20 14.54 -9.61
CA THR A 27 1.13 15.68 -9.66
C THR A 27 2.51 15.31 -10.21
N ALA A 28 2.67 14.14 -10.85
CA ALA A 28 3.99 13.63 -11.27
C ALA A 28 4.74 14.54 -12.27
N GLU A 29 4.05 15.46 -12.94
CA GLU A 29 4.69 16.45 -13.83
C GLU A 29 5.18 17.71 -13.10
N ALA A 30 4.81 17.87 -11.83
CA ALA A 30 5.16 19.03 -11.00
C ALA A 30 6.12 18.60 -9.88
N ASP A 31 7.42 18.58 -10.17
CA ASP A 31 8.50 18.09 -9.29
C ASP A 31 8.35 18.49 -7.81
N SER A 32 8.06 19.77 -7.53
CA SER A 32 7.94 20.27 -6.15
C SER A 32 6.70 19.73 -5.44
N ALA A 33 5.56 19.66 -6.14
CA ALA A 33 4.32 19.13 -5.60
C ALA A 33 4.42 17.61 -5.42
N GLN A 34 4.95 16.90 -6.41
CA GLN A 34 5.18 15.46 -6.32
C GLN A 34 6.07 15.11 -5.13
N ARG A 35 7.20 15.81 -4.94
CA ARG A 35 8.13 15.54 -3.84
C ARG A 35 7.48 15.72 -2.48
N VAL A 36 6.71 16.79 -2.29
CA VAL A 36 5.96 17.03 -1.04
C VAL A 36 4.93 15.93 -0.80
N MET A 37 4.18 15.52 -1.82
CA MET A 37 3.19 14.45 -1.70
C MET A 37 3.83 13.09 -1.38
N ILE A 38 4.99 12.78 -1.97
CA ILE A 38 5.79 11.59 -1.65
C ILE A 38 6.19 11.61 -0.18
N THR A 39 6.83 12.70 0.29
CA THR A 39 7.28 12.79 1.69
C THR A 39 6.13 12.68 2.69
N ILE A 40 4.99 13.31 2.42
CA ILE A 40 3.79 13.18 3.28
C ILE A 40 3.31 11.72 3.28
N SER A 41 3.28 11.07 2.13
CA SER A 41 2.88 9.66 2.01
C SER A 41 3.84 8.77 2.82
N GLU A 42 5.14 8.98 2.74
CA GLU A 42 6.12 8.20 3.53
C GLU A 42 5.90 8.35 5.03
N VAL A 43 5.74 9.58 5.53
CA VAL A 43 5.52 9.85 6.96
C VAL A 43 4.25 9.17 7.46
N ILE A 44 3.16 9.30 6.70
CA ILE A 44 1.87 8.70 7.08
C ILE A 44 1.93 7.18 6.95
N GLY A 45 2.58 6.65 5.91
CA GLY A 45 2.76 5.22 5.69
C GLY A 45 3.57 4.57 6.82
N CYS A 46 4.71 5.16 7.18
CA CYS A 46 5.53 4.71 8.32
C CYS A 46 4.75 4.77 9.64
N SER A 47 4.01 5.84 9.88
CA SER A 47 3.15 5.98 11.07
C SER A 47 2.05 4.91 11.11
N ALA A 48 1.48 4.58 9.96
CA ALA A 48 0.46 3.54 9.83
C ALA A 48 1.04 2.14 10.07
N VAL A 49 2.24 1.84 9.56
CA VAL A 49 2.97 0.57 9.84
C VAL A 49 3.23 0.43 11.34
N ALA A 50 3.84 1.43 11.96
CA ALA A 50 4.15 1.42 13.39
C ALA A 50 2.89 1.23 14.22
N GLY A 51 1.83 1.97 13.87
CA GLY A 51 0.52 1.85 14.48
C GLY A 51 -0.09 0.46 14.35
N ALA A 52 -0.08 -0.12 13.14
CA ALA A 52 -0.61 -1.46 12.89
C ALA A 52 0.16 -2.55 13.66
N ALA A 53 1.49 -2.45 13.71
CA ALA A 53 2.34 -3.38 14.46
C ALA A 53 2.05 -3.35 15.96
N ILE A 54 1.94 -2.15 16.54
CA ILE A 54 1.58 -1.98 17.96
C ILE A 54 0.17 -2.55 18.21
N SER A 55 -0.79 -2.23 17.35
CA SER A 55 -2.18 -2.65 17.49
C SER A 55 -2.38 -4.17 17.38
N LEU A 56 -1.58 -4.88 16.57
CA LEU A 56 -1.57 -6.35 16.55
C LEU A 56 -1.18 -6.98 17.88
N TYR A 57 -0.32 -6.32 18.66
CA TYR A 57 0.14 -6.82 19.95
C TYR A 57 -0.94 -6.68 21.05
N TYR A 58 -1.78 -5.64 20.95
CA TYR A 58 -2.72 -5.28 22.01
C TYR A 58 -4.19 -5.66 21.73
N ILE A 59 -4.64 -5.76 20.47
CA ILE A 59 -6.07 -5.95 20.15
C ILE A 59 -6.50 -7.42 20.13
N LYS A 60 -7.50 -7.75 20.96
CA LYS A 60 -8.09 -9.10 21.10
C LYS A 60 -9.22 -9.33 20.07
N SER A 61 -8.87 -9.95 18.94
CA SER A 61 -9.76 -10.65 17.99
C SER A 61 -10.56 -9.83 16.96
N SER A 62 -11.54 -9.00 17.33
CA SER A 62 -12.54 -8.50 16.35
C SER A 62 -11.96 -7.55 15.30
N GLN A 63 -10.96 -6.75 15.66
CA GLN A 63 -10.33 -5.78 14.76
C GLN A 63 -9.01 -6.29 14.15
N ARG A 64 -8.56 -7.49 14.54
CA ARG A 64 -7.29 -8.08 14.08
C ARG A 64 -7.27 -8.26 12.56
N MET A 65 -8.41 -8.59 11.96
CA MET A 65 -8.54 -8.73 10.51
C MET A 65 -8.38 -7.39 9.77
N LEU A 66 -8.81 -6.27 10.37
CA LEU A 66 -8.60 -4.96 9.77
C LEU A 66 -7.12 -4.58 9.79
N ILE A 67 -6.43 -4.86 10.89
CA ILE A 67 -4.99 -4.59 10.98
C ILE A 67 -4.19 -5.45 9.99
N LEU A 68 -4.56 -6.73 9.85
CA LEU A 68 -3.99 -7.61 8.83
C LEU A 68 -4.25 -7.09 7.41
N ALA A 69 -5.43 -6.53 7.15
CA ALA A 69 -5.73 -5.87 5.88
C ALA A 69 -4.81 -4.67 5.63
N ILE A 70 -4.56 -3.83 6.63
CA ILE A 70 -3.66 -2.68 6.53
C ILE A 70 -2.23 -3.13 6.22
N LEU A 71 -1.72 -4.14 6.93
CA LEU A 71 -0.37 -4.66 6.69
C LEU A 71 -0.24 -5.33 5.33
N ALA A 72 -1.24 -6.12 4.93
CA ALA A 72 -1.28 -6.75 3.63
C ALA A 72 -1.33 -5.71 2.51
N PHE A 73 -2.04 -4.60 2.72
CA PHE A 73 -2.00 -3.46 1.81
C PHE A 73 -0.59 -2.87 1.75
N LEU A 74 0.03 -2.52 2.87
CA LEU A 74 1.33 -1.82 2.92
C LEU A 74 2.50 -2.63 2.35
N ALA A 75 2.50 -3.96 2.47
CA ALA A 75 3.62 -4.81 2.07
C ALA A 75 4.08 -4.61 0.59
N PRO A 76 3.22 -4.74 -0.43
CA PRO A 76 3.62 -4.48 -1.82
C PRO A 76 4.05 -3.03 -2.05
N TRP A 77 3.44 -2.05 -1.38
CA TRP A 77 3.83 -0.64 -1.49
C TRP A 77 5.23 -0.37 -0.95
N LEU A 78 5.58 -1.01 0.17
CA LEU A 78 6.89 -0.86 0.80
C LEU A 78 7.98 -1.47 -0.09
N VAL A 79 7.73 -2.66 -0.65
CA VAL A 79 8.67 -3.30 -1.59
C VAL A 79 8.80 -2.50 -2.89
N TYR A 80 7.71 -1.89 -3.36
CA TYR A 80 7.75 -1.00 -4.52
C TYR A 80 8.57 0.27 -4.23
N GLY A 81 8.31 0.93 -3.10
CA GLY A 81 9.06 2.12 -2.66
C GLY A 81 10.55 1.85 -2.50
N ILE A 82 10.94 0.71 -1.91
CA ILE A 82 12.36 0.32 -1.80
C ILE A 82 13.01 0.20 -3.17
N GLY A 83 12.35 -0.44 -4.14
CA GLY A 83 12.92 -0.59 -5.49
C GLY A 83 13.06 0.75 -6.21
N TYR A 84 12.09 1.64 -6.03
CA TYR A 84 12.16 3.01 -6.55
C TYR A 84 13.33 3.80 -5.95
N GLU A 85 13.48 3.82 -4.62
CA GLU A 85 14.56 4.53 -3.93
C GLU A 85 15.94 3.90 -4.19
N ALA A 86 16.00 2.59 -4.40
CA ALA A 86 17.23 1.91 -4.83
C ALA A 86 17.63 2.22 -6.29
N GLY A 87 16.80 2.96 -7.03
CA GLY A 87 17.05 3.32 -8.41
C GLY A 87 16.91 2.15 -9.38
N TRP A 88 16.15 1.11 -9.02
CA TRP A 88 15.93 -0.03 -9.91
C TRP A 88 15.16 0.39 -11.15
N ASN A 89 15.71 0.06 -12.31
CA ASN A 89 15.20 0.41 -13.63
C ASN A 89 15.27 -0.78 -14.59
N GLY A 90 14.90 -0.57 -15.86
CA GLY A 90 14.94 -1.62 -16.90
C GLY A 90 16.32 -2.25 -17.13
N ASP A 91 17.40 -1.51 -16.86
CA ASP A 91 18.78 -1.98 -17.03
C ASP A 91 19.31 -2.77 -15.82
N THR A 92 18.57 -2.77 -14.72
CA THR A 92 18.99 -3.43 -13.48
C THR A 92 18.98 -4.94 -13.68
N SER A 93 20.14 -5.57 -13.44
CA SER A 93 20.28 -7.02 -13.54
C SER A 93 19.28 -7.73 -12.62
N TYR A 94 18.56 -8.71 -13.17
CA TYR A 94 17.55 -9.49 -12.45
C TYR A 94 16.35 -8.68 -11.90
N VAL A 95 16.05 -7.50 -12.44
CA VAL A 95 14.88 -6.68 -12.03
C VAL A 95 13.54 -7.41 -12.15
N TRP A 96 13.44 -8.42 -13.02
CA TRP A 96 12.28 -9.30 -13.13
C TRP A 96 11.93 -10.02 -11.81
N VAL A 97 12.92 -10.31 -10.95
CA VAL A 97 12.70 -10.91 -9.62
C VAL A 97 11.89 -9.98 -8.73
N TRP A 98 12.16 -8.66 -8.80
CA TRP A 98 11.41 -7.64 -8.07
C TRP A 98 9.96 -7.59 -8.53
N PHE A 99 9.71 -7.62 -9.85
CA PHE A 99 8.34 -7.69 -10.39
C PHE A 99 7.60 -8.95 -9.93
N ILE A 100 8.22 -10.13 -10.00
CA ILE A 100 7.60 -11.37 -9.52
C ILE A 100 7.26 -11.26 -8.03
N GLY A 101 8.19 -10.76 -7.21
CA GLY A 101 7.96 -10.52 -5.79
C GLY A 101 6.77 -9.59 -5.54
N LEU A 102 6.70 -8.48 -6.26
CA LEU A 102 5.59 -7.53 -6.18
C LEU A 102 4.26 -8.15 -6.59
N TYR A 103 4.20 -8.92 -7.67
CA TYR A 103 2.97 -9.60 -8.09
C TYR A 103 2.49 -10.63 -7.07
N LEU A 104 3.40 -11.42 -6.50
CA LEU A 104 3.07 -12.38 -5.43
C LEU A 104 2.53 -11.67 -4.19
N LEU A 105 3.17 -10.56 -3.79
CA LEU A 105 2.71 -9.75 -2.66
C LEU A 105 1.35 -9.11 -2.94
N LEU A 106 1.12 -8.59 -4.15
CA LEU A 106 -0.18 -8.05 -4.55
C LEU A 106 -1.28 -9.12 -4.55
N ALA A 107 -1.02 -10.30 -5.11
CA ALA A 107 -1.97 -11.42 -5.10
C ALA A 107 -2.31 -11.85 -3.66
N GLY A 108 -1.29 -12.01 -2.81
CA GLY A 108 -1.48 -12.29 -1.38
C GLY A 108 -2.27 -11.19 -0.68
N SER A 109 -1.98 -9.94 -1.01
CA SER A 109 -2.67 -8.78 -0.46
C SER A 109 -4.16 -8.79 -0.79
N PHE A 110 -4.54 -9.05 -2.04
CA PHE A 110 -5.95 -9.17 -2.43
C PHE A 110 -6.67 -10.29 -1.68
N ILE A 111 -6.01 -11.43 -1.45
CA ILE A 111 -6.58 -12.55 -0.70
C ILE A 111 -6.86 -12.11 0.74
N VAL A 112 -5.87 -11.51 1.42
CA VAL A 112 -6.02 -11.08 2.82
C VAL A 112 -7.06 -9.97 2.95
N LEU A 113 -7.08 -8.99 2.05
CA LEU A 113 -8.06 -7.92 2.02
C LEU A 113 -9.49 -8.46 1.83
N ARG A 114 -9.68 -9.42 0.90
CA ARG A 114 -10.97 -10.08 0.70
C ARG A 114 -11.41 -10.90 1.91
N MET A 115 -10.48 -11.59 2.57
CA MET A 115 -10.77 -12.31 3.82
C MET A 115 -11.14 -11.33 4.94
N SER A 116 -10.46 -10.19 5.01
CA SER A 116 -10.73 -9.13 5.99
C SER A 116 -12.12 -8.53 5.80
N TYR A 117 -12.52 -8.22 4.57
CA TYR A 117 -13.87 -7.75 4.26
C TYR A 117 -14.97 -8.67 4.82
N LYS A 118 -14.80 -9.99 4.67
CA LYS A 118 -15.79 -10.98 5.16
C LYS A 118 -15.88 -11.06 6.69
N LYS A 119 -14.79 -10.75 7.40
CA LYS A 119 -14.67 -10.94 8.85
C LYS A 119 -14.71 -9.64 9.67
N THR A 120 -14.75 -8.50 9.00
CA THR A 120 -14.77 -7.17 9.65
C THR A 120 -16.22 -6.71 9.90
N GLU A 121 -16.43 -6.01 11.01
CA GLU A 121 -17.70 -5.36 11.34
C GLU A 121 -18.18 -4.41 10.22
N GLU A 122 -19.49 -4.29 10.03
CA GLU A 122 -20.08 -3.56 8.90
C GLU A 122 -19.60 -2.11 8.76
N ILE A 123 -19.41 -1.42 9.89
CA ILE A 123 -18.98 -0.02 9.96
C ILE A 123 -17.59 0.17 9.30
N PHE A 124 -16.75 -0.88 9.28
CA PHE A 124 -15.37 -0.81 8.77
C PHE A 124 -15.18 -1.59 7.45
N LYS A 125 -16.23 -2.21 6.89
CA LYS A 125 -16.13 -3.00 5.65
C LYS A 125 -15.69 -2.18 4.42
N LEU A 126 -15.91 -0.87 4.42
CA LEU A 126 -15.48 0.03 3.35
C LEU A 126 -13.95 0.12 3.27
N VAL A 127 -13.23 -0.08 4.38
CA VAL A 127 -11.77 0.09 4.43
C VAL A 127 -11.06 -0.98 3.60
N PRO A 128 -11.28 -2.30 3.79
CA PRO A 128 -10.68 -3.31 2.91
C PRO A 128 -11.02 -3.12 1.43
N VAL A 129 -12.23 -2.67 1.10
CA VAL A 129 -12.66 -2.42 -0.30
C VAL A 129 -11.85 -1.28 -0.91
N PHE A 130 -11.71 -0.17 -0.19
CA PHE A 130 -10.91 0.96 -0.63
C PHE A 130 -9.43 0.59 -0.81
N LEU A 131 -8.85 -0.16 0.13
CA LEU A 131 -7.46 -0.65 0.03
C LEU A 131 -7.27 -1.60 -1.16
N MET A 132 -8.25 -2.46 -1.47
CA MET A 132 -8.23 -3.29 -2.68
C MET A 132 -8.21 -2.45 -3.95
N PHE A 133 -9.04 -1.40 -4.01
CA PHE A 133 -9.06 -0.49 -5.16
C PHE A 133 -7.69 0.16 -5.40
N VAL A 134 -7.04 0.65 -4.34
CA VAL A 134 -5.70 1.27 -4.44
C VAL A 134 -4.63 0.25 -4.85
N ASN A 135 -4.68 -0.99 -4.34
CA ASN A 135 -3.78 -2.05 -4.80
C ASN A 135 -4.03 -2.46 -6.27
N ALA A 136 -5.27 -2.34 -6.76
CA ALA A 136 -5.56 -2.55 -8.17
C ALA A 136 -4.91 -1.48 -9.05
N ILE A 137 -4.86 -0.21 -8.59
CA ILE A 137 -4.12 0.85 -9.26
C ILE A 137 -2.62 0.50 -9.35
N LEU A 138 -2.00 0.10 -8.23
CA LEU A 138 -0.59 -0.32 -8.24
C LEU A 138 -0.35 -1.51 -9.19
N THR A 139 -1.28 -2.48 -9.20
CA THR A 139 -1.18 -3.63 -10.10
C THR A 139 -1.19 -3.21 -11.57
N ALA A 140 -2.13 -2.34 -11.96
CA ALA A 140 -2.20 -1.82 -13.31
C ALA A 140 -0.93 -1.04 -13.69
N TYR A 141 -0.45 -0.21 -12.76
CA TYR A 141 0.79 0.56 -12.93
C TYR A 141 2.03 -0.35 -13.10
N LEU A 142 2.16 -1.40 -12.30
CA LEU A 142 3.27 -2.36 -12.43
C LEU A 142 3.21 -3.16 -13.73
N ILE A 143 2.02 -3.54 -14.19
CA ILE A 143 1.86 -4.18 -15.51
C ILE A 143 2.36 -3.22 -16.59
N PHE A 144 1.98 -1.95 -16.53
CA PHE A 144 2.42 -0.94 -17.49
C PHE A 144 3.94 -0.80 -17.50
N ILE A 145 4.57 -0.58 -16.35
CA ILE A 145 6.04 -0.43 -16.27
C ILE A 145 6.74 -1.70 -16.73
N HIS A 146 6.28 -2.87 -16.30
CA HIS A 146 6.92 -4.12 -16.67
C HIS A 146 6.86 -4.37 -18.17
N ILE A 147 5.75 -4.03 -18.83
CA ILE A 147 5.67 -4.06 -20.31
C ILE A 147 6.62 -3.02 -20.89
N TRP A 148 6.57 -1.77 -20.40
CA TRP A 148 7.37 -0.65 -20.90
C TRP A 148 8.88 -0.93 -20.87
N TRP A 149 9.40 -1.48 -19.77
CA TRP A 149 10.82 -1.83 -19.64
C TRP A 149 11.25 -3.04 -20.47
N ASN A 150 10.31 -3.84 -20.99
CA ASN A 150 10.61 -4.97 -21.87
C ASN A 150 10.38 -4.64 -23.36
N LEU A 151 10.00 -3.41 -23.70
CA LEU A 151 9.90 -3.01 -25.10
C LEU A 151 11.30 -2.87 -25.72
N PRO A 152 11.52 -3.37 -26.95
CA PRO A 152 12.85 -3.40 -27.59
C PRO A 152 13.35 -2.02 -28.06
N PHE A 153 12.70 -0.93 -27.66
CA PHE A 153 12.95 0.43 -28.12
C PHE A 153 13.39 1.39 -26.99
N VAL A 154 13.62 0.86 -25.78
CA VAL A 154 14.22 1.57 -24.63
C VAL A 154 15.69 1.21 -24.56
#